data_AF-A0A7S0KX51-F1
#
_entry.id   AF-A0A7S0KX51-F1
#
_cell.length_a   1.000
_cell.length_b   1.000
_cell.length_c   1.000
_cell.angle_alpha   90.00
_cell.angle_beta   90.00
_cell.angle_gamma   90.00
#
_symmetry.space_group_name_H-M   'P 1'
#
loop_
_entity.id
_entity.type
_entity.pdbx_description
1 polymer ?
#
loop_
_entity_poly.entity_id
_entity_poly.type
_entity_poly.pdbx_seq_one_letter_code
_entity_poly.pdbx_strand_id
1 'polypeptide(L)'
;PARARKRTPLTLRATAGLRLLPEGPAAADAIMDAVRSKLVRTGFDVDPSRGVSILSGDDEGLYGWVAVNYLLGRVGGPGGGRSQNQNQNTVALADLGGG
;
A
#
# COMPACT_ATOMS: atom_id res chain seq x y z
N PRO A 1 -14.40 -12.60 9.13
CA PRO A 1 -14.99 -13.97 9.21
C PRO A 1 -14.37 -14.92 8.16
N ALA A 2 -14.25 -16.23 8.43
CA ALA A 2 -13.63 -17.18 7.49
C ALA A 2 -14.32 -17.19 6.11
N ARG A 3 -15.66 -17.13 6.09
CA ARG A 3 -16.49 -17.04 4.87
C ARG A 3 -16.21 -15.83 3.99
N ALA A 4 -15.64 -14.76 4.54
CA ALA A 4 -15.38 -13.52 3.81
C ALA A 4 -14.02 -13.50 3.10
N ARG A 5 -13.08 -14.38 3.49
CA ARG A 5 -11.68 -14.33 3.03
C ARG A 5 -11.57 -14.33 1.50
N LYS A 6 -12.30 -15.22 0.83
CA LYS A 6 -12.31 -15.33 -0.65
C LYS A 6 -12.78 -14.08 -1.39
N ARG A 7 -13.39 -13.11 -0.69
CA ARG A 7 -13.88 -11.82 -1.24
C ARG A 7 -13.18 -10.63 -0.61
N THR A 8 -12.13 -10.86 0.17
CA THR A 8 -11.36 -9.81 0.82
C THR A 8 -10.02 -9.74 0.12
N PRO A 9 -9.78 -8.68 -0.69
CA PRO A 9 -8.50 -8.45 -1.31
C PRO A 9 -7.40 -8.34 -0.26
N LEU A 10 -6.29 -9.02 -0.51
CA LEU A 10 -5.10 -8.99 0.32
C LEU A 10 -3.89 -8.62 -0.55
N THR A 11 -3.25 -7.51 -0.17
CA THR A 11 -2.04 -7.01 -0.83
C THR A 11 -0.95 -6.80 0.21
N LEU A 12 0.29 -7.19 -0.13
CA LEU A 12 1.48 -6.91 0.66
C LEU A 12 2.42 -6.03 -0.15
N ARG A 13 2.93 -4.99 0.52
CA ARG A 13 3.86 -4.02 -0.06
C ARG A 13 5.03 -3.82 0.89
N ALA A 14 6.22 -4.14 0.42
CA ALA A 14 7.47 -3.86 1.16
C ALA A 14 8.01 -2.48 0.78
N THR A 15 8.78 -1.85 1.67
CA THR A 15 9.32 -0.50 1.49
C THR A 15 10.86 -0.51 1.51
N ALA A 16 11.49 0.58 2.00
CA ALA A 16 12.93 0.83 1.95
C ALA A 16 13.82 -0.35 2.34
N GLY A 17 13.47 -1.09 3.40
CA GLY A 17 14.29 -2.20 3.89
C GLY A 17 14.58 -3.27 2.84
N LEU A 18 13.60 -3.63 2.00
CA LEU A 18 13.82 -4.61 0.92
C LEU A 18 14.55 -4.01 -0.30
N ARG A 19 14.40 -2.69 -0.52
CA ARG A 19 15.15 -1.97 -1.58
C ARG A 19 16.66 -1.93 -1.28
N LEU A 20 17.01 -1.89 0.01
CA LEU A 20 18.36 -1.66 0.50
C LEU A 20 19.05 -2.93 1.02
N LEU A 21 18.52 -4.11 0.66
CA LEU A 21 19.14 -5.38 1.05
C LEU A 21 20.60 -5.45 0.54
N PRO A 22 21.58 -5.73 1.41
CA PRO A 22 22.99 -5.79 1.02
C PRO A 22 23.28 -6.94 0.04
N GLU A 23 22.46 -7.99 0.05
CA GLU A 23 22.53 -9.12 -0.89
C GLU A 23 22.00 -8.77 -2.29
N GLY A 24 21.40 -7.58 -2.45
CA GLY A 24 20.94 -7.05 -3.72
C GLY A 24 19.52 -7.50 -4.14
N PRO A 25 19.06 -7.07 -5.34
CA PRO A 25 17.67 -7.22 -5.77
C PRO A 25 17.19 -8.67 -5.85
N ALA A 26 18.07 -9.60 -6.27
CA ALA A 26 17.72 -11.02 -6.39
C ALA A 26 17.31 -11.65 -5.05
N ALA A 27 17.90 -11.21 -3.94
CA ALA A 27 17.53 -11.65 -2.61
C ALA A 27 16.15 -11.11 -2.20
N ALA A 28 15.86 -9.84 -2.54
CA ALA A 28 14.55 -9.25 -2.36
C ALA A 28 13.47 -10.03 -3.13
N ASP A 29 13.74 -10.35 -4.40
CA ASP A 29 12.82 -11.11 -5.25
C ASP A 29 12.54 -12.51 -4.67
N ALA A 30 13.56 -13.21 -4.21
CA ALA A 30 13.40 -14.52 -3.56
C ALA A 30 12.51 -14.46 -2.30
N ILE A 31 12.66 -13.41 -1.49
CA ILE A 31 11.78 -13.17 -0.33
C ILE A 31 10.34 -12.90 -0.81
N MET A 32 10.16 -12.09 -1.85
CA MET A 32 8.85 -11.76 -2.38
C MET A 32 8.12 -12.97 -2.98
N ASP A 33 8.85 -13.89 -3.61
CA ASP A 33 8.31 -15.17 -4.11
C ASP A 33 7.88 -16.10 -2.97
N ALA A 34 8.66 -16.18 -1.90
CA ALA A 34 8.30 -16.93 -0.70
C ALA A 34 7.02 -16.37 -0.05
N VAL A 35 6.90 -15.03 0.02
CA VAL A 35 5.72 -14.34 0.51
C VAL A 35 4.51 -14.59 -0.38
N ARG A 36 4.64 -14.44 -1.71
CA ARG A 36 3.56 -14.72 -2.66
C ARG A 36 3.02 -16.14 -2.50
N SER A 37 3.93 -17.11 -2.43
CA SER A 37 3.61 -18.52 -2.19
C SER A 37 2.87 -18.74 -0.86
N LYS A 38 3.22 -17.99 0.20
CA LYS A 38 2.53 -18.07 1.50
C LYS A 38 1.13 -17.45 1.44
N LEU A 39 0.99 -16.28 0.83
CA LEU A 39 -0.26 -15.53 0.82
C LEU A 39 -1.36 -16.23 0.02
N VAL A 40 -1.04 -16.87 -1.12
CA VAL A 40 -2.04 -17.62 -1.89
C VAL A 40 -2.67 -18.79 -1.10
N ARG A 41 -1.98 -19.32 -0.07
CA ARG A 41 -2.50 -20.39 0.80
C ARG A 41 -3.39 -19.90 1.93
N THR A 42 -3.55 -18.59 2.11
CA THR A 42 -4.32 -18.02 3.24
C THR A 42 -5.84 -18.07 3.02
N GLY A 43 -6.28 -18.29 1.77
CA GLY A 43 -7.68 -18.27 1.37
C GLY A 43 -8.28 -16.87 1.18
N PHE A 44 -7.45 -15.83 1.26
CA PHE A 44 -7.79 -14.46 0.84
C PHE A 44 -7.71 -14.30 -0.68
N ASP A 45 -8.31 -13.24 -1.20
CA ASP A 45 -8.21 -12.85 -2.60
C ASP A 45 -6.89 -12.09 -2.84
N VAL A 46 -5.88 -12.76 -3.39
CA VAL A 46 -4.54 -12.19 -3.62
C VAL A 46 -4.33 -12.07 -5.13
N ASP A 47 -4.14 -10.84 -5.64
CA ASP A 47 -3.87 -10.61 -7.06
C ASP A 47 -2.53 -11.29 -7.44
N PRO A 48 -2.51 -12.23 -8.41
CA PRO A 48 -1.30 -12.98 -8.76
C PRO A 48 -0.19 -12.13 -9.36
N SER A 49 -0.50 -10.94 -9.87
CA SER A 49 0.44 -10.00 -10.50
C SER A 49 0.84 -8.86 -9.57
N ARG A 50 -0.12 -8.31 -8.83
CA ARG A 50 0.02 -7.07 -8.05
C ARG A 50 -0.17 -7.23 -6.54
N GLY A 51 -0.52 -8.43 -6.07
CA GLY A 51 -0.80 -8.70 -4.67
C GLY A 51 0.43 -8.68 -3.76
N VAL A 52 1.63 -8.80 -4.33
CA VAL A 52 2.90 -8.75 -3.61
C VAL A 52 3.89 -7.93 -4.44
N SER A 53 4.38 -6.81 -3.90
CA SER A 53 5.30 -5.92 -4.60
C SER A 53 6.17 -5.10 -3.63
N ILE A 54 7.28 -4.54 -4.12
CA ILE A 54 8.08 -3.55 -3.39
C ILE A 54 7.64 -2.18 -3.89
N LEU A 55 7.38 -1.25 -2.98
CA LEU A 55 7.03 0.12 -3.32
C LEU A 55 8.26 0.93 -3.72
N SER A 56 8.09 1.85 -4.67
CA SER A 56 9.03 2.96 -4.85
C SER A 56 8.88 3.98 -3.71
N GLY A 57 9.87 4.85 -3.53
CA GLY A 57 9.78 5.92 -2.51
C GLY A 57 8.64 6.90 -2.83
N ASP A 58 8.44 7.17 -4.12
CA ASP A 58 7.37 8.03 -4.62
C ASP A 58 5.99 7.43 -4.35
N ASP A 59 5.80 6.12 -4.58
CA ASP A 59 4.53 5.44 -4.29
C ASP A 59 4.23 5.41 -2.78
N GLU A 60 5.25 5.17 -1.95
CA GLU A 60 5.14 5.18 -0.49
C GLU A 60 4.66 6.56 0.01
N GLY A 61 5.29 7.64 -0.46
CA GLY A 61 4.88 9.01 -0.14
C GLY A 61 3.50 9.38 -0.67
N LEU A 62 3.20 9.01 -1.92
CA LEU A 62 1.90 9.28 -2.55
C LEU A 62 0.76 8.55 -1.82
N TYR A 63 0.93 7.26 -1.51
CA TYR A 63 -0.09 6.49 -0.81
C TYR A 63 -0.34 7.02 0.61
N GLY A 64 0.72 7.41 1.32
CA GLY A 64 0.58 8.07 2.60
C GLY A 64 -0.18 9.39 2.48
N TRP A 65 0.18 10.24 1.51
CA TRP A 65 -0.49 11.52 1.26
C TRP A 65 -1.97 11.34 0.92
N VAL A 66 -2.32 10.36 0.07
CA VAL A 66 -3.71 10.02 -0.25
C VAL A 66 -4.45 9.56 0.99
N ALA A 67 -3.86 8.68 1.81
CA ALA A 67 -4.50 8.18 3.02
C ALA A 67 -4.83 9.33 3.99
N VAL A 68 -3.87 10.23 4.26
CA VAL A 68 -4.07 11.40 5.13
C VAL A 68 -5.17 12.30 4.58
N ASN A 69 -5.09 12.68 3.30
CA ASN A 69 -6.06 13.61 2.72
C ASN A 69 -7.44 12.99 2.51
N TYR A 70 -7.54 11.67 2.34
CA TYR A 70 -8.80 10.94 2.29
C TYR A 70 -9.51 10.95 3.64
N LEU A 71 -8.79 10.59 4.71
CA LEU A 71 -9.32 10.60 6.08
C LEU A 71 -9.72 12.01 6.53
N LEU A 72 -8.98 13.01 6.06
CA LEU A 72 -9.25 14.42 6.31
C LEU A 72 -10.36 15.01 5.41
N GLY A 73 -10.99 14.21 4.54
CA GLY A 73 -12.06 14.66 3.63
C GLY A 73 -11.62 15.64 2.54
N ARG A 74 -10.31 15.80 2.33
CA ARG A 74 -9.70 16.72 1.35
C ARG A 74 -9.58 16.09 -0.04
N VAL A 75 -9.54 14.77 -0.12
CA VAL A 75 -9.54 14.00 -1.38
C VAL A 75 -10.51 12.83 -1.28
N GLY A 76 -11.59 12.82 -2.07
CA GLY A 76 -12.44 11.62 -2.27
C GLY A 76 -13.19 11.05 -1.05
N GLY A 77 -13.18 11.72 0.11
CA GLY A 77 -13.79 11.22 1.34
C GLY A 77 -15.33 11.17 1.35
N PRO A 78 -15.95 10.48 2.33
CA PRO A 78 -17.41 10.37 2.48
C PRO A 78 -17.99 11.73 2.90
N GLY A 79 -18.29 12.55 1.89
CA GLY A 79 -18.64 13.98 1.99
C GLY A 79 -18.23 14.78 0.76
N GLY A 80 -17.33 14.23 -0.07
CA GLY A 80 -16.77 14.83 -1.29
C GLY A 80 -17.74 15.03 -2.45
N GLY A 81 -19.05 14.86 -2.22
CA GLY A 81 -20.08 15.24 -3.18
C GLY A 81 -20.66 16.65 -2.98
N ARG A 82 -20.54 17.30 -1.80
CA ARG A 82 -21.31 18.52 -1.52
C ARG A 82 -20.69 19.49 -0.50
N SER A 83 -19.39 19.78 -0.57
CA SER A 83 -18.88 21.04 0.00
C SER A 83 -18.24 21.88 -1.08
N GLN A 84 -19.01 22.87 -1.56
CA GLN A 84 -18.66 23.93 -2.51
C GLN A 84 -17.58 24.90 -1.98
N ASN A 85 -16.71 24.49 -1.06
CA ASN A 85 -15.55 25.28 -0.69
C ASN A 85 -14.35 24.76 -1.49
N GLN A 86 -14.13 25.36 -2.65
CA GLN A 86 -13.00 25.13 -3.57
C GLN A 86 -11.62 25.48 -2.96
N ASN A 87 -11.52 25.60 -1.64
CA ASN A 87 -10.35 26.10 -0.92
C ASN A 87 -9.88 25.14 0.21
N GLN A 88 -10.19 23.84 0.08
CA GLN A 88 -9.66 22.83 1.00
C GLN A 88 -8.28 22.38 0.55
N ASN A 89 -7.26 23.14 0.93
CA ASN A 89 -5.88 22.79 0.65
C ASN A 89 -5.55 21.41 1.23
N THR A 90 -4.88 20.58 0.43
CA THR A 90 -4.34 19.30 0.86
C THR A 90 -3.21 19.52 1.85
N VAL A 91 -3.06 18.60 2.80
CA VAL A 91 -1.98 18.62 3.77
C VAL A 91 -0.79 17.84 3.22
N ALA A 92 0.42 18.39 3.37
CA ALA A 92 1.66 17.69 3.02
C ALA A 92 1.93 16.57 4.05
N LEU A 93 2.49 15.46 3.59
CA LEU A 93 2.98 14.39 4.44
C LEU A 93 4.50 14.39 4.43
N ALA A 94 5.10 14.30 5.61
CA ALA A 94 6.50 13.92 5.78
C ALA A 94 6.53 12.62 6.56
N ASP A 95 7.12 11.58 5.98
CA ASP A 95 7.30 10.28 6.61
C ASP A 95 8.80 10.04 6.84
N LEU A 96 9.15 9.54 8.03
CA LEU A 96 10.52 9.29 8.46
C LEU A 96 10.67 7.79 8.75
N GLY A 97 10.76 7.03 7.66
CA GLY A 97 11.05 5.59 7.70
C GLY A 97 12.47 5.29 8.18
N GLY A 98 12.75 4.01 8.43
CA GLY A 98 14.03 3.54 8.98
C GLY A 98 14.93 2.78 8.02
N GLY A 99 14.53 2.64 6.74
CA GLY A 99 15.33 1.96 5.72
C GLY A 99 16.26 2.93 5.02
#